data_AF-A0A539E2W8-F1
#
_entry.id   AF-A0A539E2W8-F1
#
_cell.length_a   1.000
_cell.length_b   1.000
_cell.length_c   1.000
_cell.angle_alpha   90.00
_cell.angle_beta   90.00
_cell.angle_gamma   90.00
#
_symmetry.space_group_name_H-M   'P 1'
#
loop_
_entity.id
_entity.type
_entity.pdbx_description
1 polymer ?
#
loop_
_entity_poly.entity_id
_entity_poly.type
_entity_poly.pdbx_seq_one_letter_code
_entity_poly.pdbx_strand_id
1 'polypeptide(L)'
;LAIVTDHRLSEGGAFEGVLDLLAELVDGAVLCSHGDVVPDTMMALERRGCIIAGPPDWRKATVWVLDRERDGAISRAKVWSPPS
;
A
#
# COMPACT_ATOMS: atom_id res chain seq x y z
N LEU A 1 18.45 -8.73 -2.55
CA LEU A 1 17.08 -8.59 -2.01
C LEU A 1 16.41 -9.95 -2.04
N ALA A 2 15.76 -10.35 -0.95
CA ALA A 2 14.92 -11.54 -0.94
C ALA A 2 13.53 -11.15 -1.47
N ILE A 3 13.00 -11.94 -2.40
CA ILE A 3 11.64 -11.81 -2.91
C ILE A 3 10.85 -12.98 -2.32
N VAL A 4 9.74 -12.67 -1.65
CA VAL A 4 8.87 -13.66 -1.01
C VAL A 4 7.46 -13.45 -1.54
N THR A 5 6.81 -14.53 -1.93
CA THR A 5 5.41 -14.50 -2.36
C THR A 5 4.50 -14.50 -1.15
N ASP A 6 3.54 -13.57 -1.12
CA ASP A 6 2.48 -13.54 -0.11
C ASP A 6 1.12 -13.56 -0.79
N HIS A 7 0.33 -14.58 -0.48
CA HIS A 7 -1.01 -14.78 -1.05
C HIS A 7 -1.97 -13.63 -0.73
N ARG A 8 -1.74 -12.88 0.35
CA ARG A 8 -2.55 -11.71 0.72
C ARG A 8 -2.45 -10.56 -0.30
N LEU A 9 -1.46 -10.61 -1.21
CA LEU A 9 -1.26 -9.64 -2.29
C LEU A 9 -1.79 -10.12 -3.65
N SER A 10 -2.49 -11.26 -3.70
CA SER A 10 -3.00 -11.83 -4.95
C SER A 10 -4.18 -11.02 -5.50
N GLU A 11 -4.34 -11.03 -6.83
CA GLU A 11 -5.52 -10.49 -7.51
C GLU A 11 -6.81 -11.09 -6.94
N GLY A 12 -7.85 -10.27 -6.77
CA GLY A 12 -9.10 -10.64 -6.14
C GLY A 12 -9.02 -10.81 -4.61
N GLY A 13 -7.84 -10.58 -4.01
CA GLY A 13 -7.66 -10.58 -2.57
C GLY A 13 -8.32 -9.38 -1.88
N ALA A 14 -8.74 -9.56 -0.63
CA ALA A 14 -9.35 -8.50 0.16
C ALA A 14 -8.28 -7.59 0.79
N PHE A 15 -8.57 -6.29 0.90
CA PHE A 15 -7.63 -5.30 1.44
C PHE A 15 -7.25 -5.59 2.90
N GLU A 16 -8.09 -6.27 3.67
CA GLU A 16 -7.82 -6.64 5.07
C GLU A 16 -6.53 -7.45 5.19
N GLY A 17 -6.31 -8.41 4.30
CA GLY A 17 -5.08 -9.21 4.29
C GLY A 17 -3.85 -8.35 4.01
N VAL A 18 -3.98 -7.31 3.18
CA VAL A 18 -2.88 -6.37 2.90
C VAL A 18 -2.58 -5.52 4.13
N LEU A 19 -3.59 -5.11 4.89
CA LEU A 19 -3.42 -4.32 6.11
C LEU A 19 -2.79 -5.14 7.23
N ASP A 20 -3.18 -6.39 7.38
CA ASP A 20 -2.55 -7.32 8.32
C ASP A 20 -1.06 -7.49 7.97
N LEU A 21 -0.75 -7.69 6.68
CA LEU A 21 0.63 -7.75 6.21
C LEU A 21 1.38 -6.43 6.48
N LEU A 22 0.76 -5.28 6.21
CA LEU A 22 1.36 -3.98 6.52
C LEU A 22 1.67 -3.83 8.02
N ALA A 23 0.90 -4.43 8.93
CA ALA A 23 1.21 -4.38 10.36
C ALA A 23 2.40 -5.26 10.77
N GLU A 24 2.73 -6.29 9.97
CA GLU A 24 3.85 -7.22 10.22
C GLU A 24 5.19 -6.71 9.68
N LEU A 25 5.15 -5.83 8.68
CA LEU A 25 6.34 -5.40 7.93
C LEU A 25 7.10 -4.27 8.62
N VAL A 26 8.43 -4.38 8.56
CA VAL A 26 9.36 -3.31 8.95
C VAL A 26 9.41 -2.20 7.91
N ASP A 27 9.88 -1.03 8.32
CA ASP A 27 10.11 0.10 7.42
C ASP A 27 11.05 -0.25 6.27
N GLY A 28 10.79 0.32 5.09
CA GLY A 28 11.55 0.06 3.87
C GLY A 28 11.16 -1.23 3.14
N ALA A 29 10.18 -2.00 3.64
CA ALA A 29 9.59 -3.08 2.88
C ALA A 29 8.85 -2.56 1.63
N VAL A 30 8.88 -3.34 0.54
CA VAL A 30 8.18 -3.04 -0.70
C VAL A 30 7.23 -4.19 -1.02
N LEU A 31 5.98 -3.84 -1.27
CA LEU A 31 4.93 -4.78 -1.66
C LEU A 31 4.56 -4.49 -3.12
N CYS A 32 4.35 -5.55 -3.89
CA CYS A 32 3.86 -5.47 -5.27
C CYS A 32 2.54 -6.21 -5.34
N SER A 33 1.52 -5.58 -5.92
CA SER A 33 0.17 -6.12 -5.97
C SER A 33 -0.56 -5.64 -7.23
N HIS A 34 -1.88 -5.80 -7.26
CA HIS A 34 -2.71 -5.75 -8.44
C HIS A 34 -3.54 -4.45 -8.48
N GLY A 35 -4.10 -4.15 -9.66
CA GLY A 35 -4.83 -2.91 -9.93
C GLY A 35 -6.20 -2.82 -9.26
N ASP A 36 -6.67 -3.90 -8.64
CA ASP A 36 -7.85 -3.99 -7.80
C ASP A 36 -7.48 -3.88 -6.30
N VAL A 37 -6.43 -4.59 -5.88
CA VAL A 37 -6.00 -4.66 -4.47
C VAL A 37 -5.40 -3.35 -3.96
N VAL A 38 -4.56 -2.68 -4.77
CA VAL A 38 -3.91 -1.42 -4.35
C VAL A 38 -4.95 -0.31 -4.11
N PRO A 39 -5.87 -0.01 -5.04
CA PRO A 39 -6.91 0.99 -4.78
C PRO A 39 -7.76 0.70 -3.55
N ASP A 40 -8.20 -0.54 -3.37
CA ASP A 40 -9.03 -0.92 -2.21
C ASP A 40 -8.28 -0.74 -0.89
N THR A 41 -7.00 -1.10 -0.86
CA THR A 41 -6.13 -0.87 0.31
C THR A 41 -5.96 0.61 0.61
N MET A 42 -5.69 1.44 -0.40
CA MET A 42 -5.52 2.89 -0.22
C MET A 42 -6.81 3.56 0.25
N MET A 43 -7.98 3.18 -0.30
CA MET A 43 -9.28 3.66 0.18
C MET A 43 -9.54 3.25 1.63
N ALA A 44 -9.15 2.02 2.00
CA ALA A 44 -9.32 1.52 3.35
C ALA A 44 -8.37 2.21 4.35
N LEU A 45 -7.18 2.62 3.94
CA LEU A 45 -6.26 3.45 4.72
C LEU A 45 -6.83 4.86 4.91
N GLU A 46 -7.34 5.49 3.85
CA GLU A 46 -7.95 6.82 3.92
C GLU A 46 -9.13 6.86 4.90
N ARG A 47 -10.01 5.85 4.85
CA ARG A 47 -11.12 5.68 5.81
C ARG A 47 -10.67 5.51 7.27
N ARG A 48 -9.43 5.03 7.48
CA ARG A 48 -8.82 4.86 8.81
C ARG A 48 -8.02 6.09 9.27
N GLY A 49 -8.05 7.18 8.50
CA GLY A 49 -7.41 8.46 8.87
C GLY A 49 -6.08 8.72 8.17
N CYS A 50 -5.63 7.87 7.24
CA CYS A 50 -4.46 8.16 6.44
C CYS A 50 -4.74 9.33 5.47
N ILE A 51 -3.90 10.35 5.48
CA ILE A 51 -4.00 11.49 4.57
C ILE A 51 -3.37 11.15 3.22
N ILE A 52 -4.16 11.14 2.15
CA ILE A 52 -3.65 11.00 0.78
C ILE A 52 -3.15 12.35 0.28
N ALA A 53 -1.84 12.45 0.06
CA ALA A 53 -1.19 13.67 -0.37
C ALA A 53 -1.11 13.76 -1.90
N GLY A 54 -1.88 14.69 -2.47
CA GLY A 54 -1.92 14.95 -3.90
C GLY A 54 -2.96 14.08 -4.63
N PRO A 55 -3.06 14.23 -5.97
CA PRO A 55 -4.00 13.44 -6.75
C PRO A 55 -3.57 11.97 -6.80
N PRO A 56 -4.50 11.02 -6.64
CA PRO A 56 -4.19 9.60 -6.77
C PRO A 56 -3.83 9.23 -8.21
N ASP A 57 -2.97 8.21 -8.36
CA ASP A 57 -2.59 7.65 -9.66
C ASP A 57 -2.59 6.12 -9.59
N TRP A 58 -3.42 5.51 -10.44
CA TRP A 58 -3.71 4.07 -10.46
C TRP A 58 -3.12 3.36 -11.68
N ARG A 59 -2.30 4.05 -12.47
CA ARG A 59 -1.61 3.43 -13.61
C ARG A 59 -0.69 2.31 -13.11
N LYS A 60 -0.46 1.31 -13.97
CA LYS A 60 0.51 0.25 -13.67
C LYS A 60 1.88 0.86 -13.37
N ALA A 61 2.59 0.22 -12.44
CA ALA A 61 3.91 0.63 -11.97
C ALA A 61 3.99 1.97 -11.22
N THR A 62 2.86 2.53 -10.74
CA THR A 62 2.91 3.58 -9.71
C THR A 62 3.40 2.99 -8.39
N VAL A 63 3.98 3.84 -7.55
CA VAL A 63 4.42 3.45 -6.19
C VAL A 63 3.69 4.31 -5.18
N TRP A 64 2.97 3.67 -4.27
CA TRP A 64 2.41 4.33 -3.10
C TRP A 64 3.42 4.27 -1.95
N VAL A 65 3.87 5.43 -1.51
CA VAL A 65 4.77 5.57 -0.36
C VAL A 65 3.93 5.88 0.86
N LEU A 66 4.06 5.04 1.89
CA LEU A 66 3.30 5.09 3.13
C LEU A 66 4.22 5.56 4.26
N ASP A 67 3.82 6.62 4.96
CA ASP A 67 4.50 7.09 6.16
C ASP A 67 3.81 6.47 7.39
N ARG A 68 4.60 5.84 8.26
CA ARG A 68 4.14 5.20 9.48
C ARG A 68 4.55 6.00 10.71
N GLU A 69 3.63 6.18 11.63
CA GLU A 69 3.87 6.79 12.92
C GLU A 69 4.52 5.80 13.89
N ARG A 70 5.01 6.31 15.03
CA ARG A 70 5.67 5.50 16.06
C ARG A 70 4.77 4.43 16.69
N ASP A 71 3.46 4.65 16.67
CA ASP A 71 2.45 3.71 17.18
C ASP A 71 2.04 2.64 16.14
N GLY A 72 2.64 2.69 14.95
CA GLY A 72 2.39 1.73 13.88
C GLY A 72 1.31 2.17 12.88
N ALA A 73 0.57 3.24 13.16
CA ALA A 73 -0.47 3.75 12.27
C ALA A 73 0.12 4.34 10.99
N ILE A 74 -0.50 4.05 9.85
CA ILE A 74 -0.17 4.71 8.58
C ILE A 74 -0.94 6.02 8.53
N SER A 75 -0.25 7.15 8.67
CA SER A 75 -0.86 8.48 8.82
C SER A 75 -0.91 9.27 7.52
N ARG A 76 -0.02 8.97 6.57
CA ARG A 76 0.08 9.69 5.30
C ARG A 76 0.52 8.76 4.18
N ALA A 77 0.03 9.03 2.98
CA ALA A 77 0.50 8.37 1.78
C ALA A 77 0.65 9.36 0.63
N LYS A 78 1.58 9.09 -0.29
CA LYS A 78 1.72 9.82 -1.56
C LYS A 78 2.01 8.85 -2.69
N VAL A 79 1.60 9.21 -3.90
CA VAL A 79 1.89 8.42 -5.09
C VAL A 79 3.09 8.99 -5.84
N TRP A 80 3.96 8.10 -6.30
CA TRP A 80 5.01 8.38 -7.28
C TRP A 80 4.58 7.86 -8.64
N SER A 81 4.73 8.71 -9.65
CA SER A 81 4.48 8.37 -11.05
C SER A 81 5.29 7.14 -11.48
N PRO A 82 4.78 6.36 -12.45
CA PRO A 82 5.53 5.26 -13.02
C PRO A 82 6.82 5.77 -13.70
N PRO A 83 7.86 4.93 -13.78
CA PRO A 83 9.09 5.26 -14.50
C PRO A 83 8.83 5.49 -16.00
N SER A 84 9.66 6.33 -16.61
CA SER A 84 9.65 6.64 -18.06
C SER A 84 10.34 5.58 -18.90
#